data_AF-A0AAN9A8M0-F1
#
_entry.id   AF-A0AAN9A8M0-F1
#
_cell.length_a   1.000
_cell.length_b   1.000
_cell.length_c   1.000
_cell.angle_alpha   90.00
_cell.angle_beta   90.00
_cell.angle_gamma   90.00
#
_symmetry.space_group_name_H-M   'P 1'
#
loop_
_entity.id
_entity.type
_entity.pdbx_description
1 polymer ?
#
loop_
_entity_poly.entity_id
_entity_poly.type
_entity_poly.pdbx_seq_one_letter_code
_entity_poly.pdbx_strand_id
1 'polypeptide(L)'
;MGLRTGEEVCDRTAQPRFHLYSSSERPGKENQHVVNKREFYRKGMQLFLSICLEPLSRLIRYCTLSLLNQELPSVLPGEEEIIGIAGQRVKLTCRVTGYPQPAVTWARPDQARTPVKTEHPRIQIIGNTLVISPVVVEDMGKYECTAHNPAGKSSAEMLLTVHCKYLLKC
;
A
#
# COMPACT_ATOMS: atom_id res chain seq x y z
N MET A 1 -25.08 17.14 -18.76
CA MET A 1 -26.36 17.07 -18.01
C MET A 1 -27.10 15.85 -18.53
N GLY A 2 -27.46 14.81 -17.78
CA GLY A 2 -27.34 14.47 -16.36
C GLY A 2 -27.57 12.95 -16.20
N LEU A 3 -27.14 12.42 -15.05
CA LEU A 3 -27.33 11.03 -14.60
C LEU A 3 -28.78 10.77 -14.16
N ARG A 4 -29.30 9.55 -14.43
CA ARG A 4 -30.16 8.71 -13.55
C ARG A 4 -29.97 7.25 -14.01
N THR A 5 -29.25 6.38 -13.29
CA THR A 5 -29.69 5.53 -12.16
C THR A 5 -31.04 4.85 -12.36
N GLY A 6 -31.01 3.55 -12.70
CA GLY A 6 -32.14 2.63 -12.63
C GLY A 6 -31.60 1.25 -12.22
N GLU A 7 -32.13 0.74 -11.12
CA GLU A 7 -31.62 -0.36 -10.29
C GLU A 7 -31.65 -1.72 -11.01
N GLU A 8 -30.58 -2.52 -10.85
CA GLU A 8 -30.62 -3.96 -11.10
C GLU A 8 -31.47 -4.61 -10.00
N VAL A 9 -32.76 -4.80 -10.28
CA VAL A 9 -33.60 -5.71 -9.51
C VAL A 9 -33.26 -7.14 -9.95
N CYS A 10 -32.47 -7.84 -9.13
CA CYS A 10 -32.29 -9.29 -9.25
C CYS A 10 -33.61 -9.99 -8.89
N ASP A 11 -34.49 -10.17 -9.88
CA ASP A 11 -35.64 -11.06 -9.75
C ASP A 11 -35.14 -12.51 -9.70
N ARG A 12 -35.24 -13.14 -8.52
CA ARG A 12 -34.80 -14.53 -8.26
C ARG A 12 -35.74 -15.59 -8.87
N THR A 13 -36.68 -15.22 -9.74
CA THR A 13 -37.65 -16.18 -10.30
C THR A 13 -37.70 -16.26 -11.83
N ALA A 14 -36.83 -15.56 -12.55
CA ALA A 14 -36.80 -15.65 -14.01
C ALA A 14 -36.10 -16.95 -14.50
N GLN A 15 -36.87 -18.03 -14.65
CA GLN A 15 -36.48 -19.16 -15.49
C GLN A 15 -36.32 -18.69 -16.95
N PRO A 16 -35.26 -19.12 -17.66
CA PRO A 16 -35.12 -18.79 -19.07
C PRO A 16 -36.22 -19.49 -19.89
N ARG A 17 -37.18 -18.72 -20.41
CA ARG A 17 -38.12 -19.19 -21.42
C ARG A 17 -37.39 -19.35 -22.75
N PHE A 18 -37.05 -20.58 -23.09
CA PHE A 18 -36.68 -20.94 -24.46
C PHE A 18 -37.96 -21.06 -25.28
N HIS A 19 -38.23 -20.07 -26.13
CA HIS A 19 -39.26 -20.17 -27.16
C HIS A 19 -38.84 -21.24 -28.17
N LEU A 20 -39.52 -22.39 -28.14
CA LEU A 20 -39.43 -23.40 -29.20
C LEU A 20 -40.20 -22.89 -30.42
N TYR A 21 -39.48 -22.42 -31.44
CA TYR A 21 -40.07 -22.16 -32.74
C TYR A 21 -40.20 -23.51 -33.47
N SER A 22 -41.44 -23.95 -33.72
CA SER A 22 -41.69 -25.10 -34.59
C SER A 22 -41.74 -24.62 -36.04
N SER A 23 -40.68 -24.86 -36.81
CA SER A 23 -40.77 -24.85 -38.27
C SER A 23 -40.79 -26.30 -38.76
N SER A 24 -41.90 -26.66 -39.39
CA SER A 24 -42.10 -27.91 -40.11
C SER A 24 -41.04 -28.10 -41.20
N GLU A 25 -40.25 -29.17 -41.14
CA GLU A 25 -39.36 -29.58 -42.24
C GLU A 25 -39.53 -31.05 -42.63
N ARG A 26 -39.43 -31.24 -43.95
CA ARG A 26 -39.56 -32.48 -44.73
C ARG A 26 -38.37 -33.43 -44.46
N PRO A 27 -38.50 -34.74 -44.77
CA PRO A 27 -37.44 -35.71 -44.48
C PRO A 27 -36.30 -35.58 -45.50
N GLY A 28 -35.15 -35.07 -45.05
CA GLY A 28 -33.94 -34.94 -45.86
C GLY A 28 -32.69 -34.89 -45.01
N LYS A 29 -32.14 -36.07 -44.69
CA LYS A 29 -30.78 -36.35 -44.18
C LYS A 29 -30.10 -35.20 -43.39
N GLU A 30 -30.46 -35.10 -42.12
CA GLU A 30 -29.69 -34.29 -41.17
C GLU A 30 -28.58 -35.16 -40.57
N ASN A 31 -27.32 -34.81 -40.83
CA ASN A 31 -26.17 -35.31 -40.07
C ASN A 31 -26.27 -34.72 -38.66
N GLN A 32 -27.05 -35.38 -37.80
CA GLN A 32 -27.29 -34.92 -36.45
C GLN A 32 -26.00 -35.10 -35.64
N HIS A 33 -25.29 -34.00 -35.41
CA HIS A 33 -24.20 -33.95 -34.44
C HIS A 33 -24.80 -34.23 -33.05
N VAL A 34 -24.83 -35.50 -32.65
CA VAL A 34 -25.16 -35.90 -31.28
C VAL A 34 -24.03 -35.39 -30.38
N VAL A 35 -24.19 -34.17 -29.88
CA VAL A 35 -23.25 -33.58 -28.92
C VAL A 35 -23.35 -34.39 -27.63
N ASN A 36 -22.32 -35.17 -27.33
CA ASN A 36 -22.27 -36.01 -26.14
C ASN A 36 -22.35 -35.12 -24.88
N LYS A 37 -23.43 -35.27 -24.09
CA LYS A 37 -23.62 -34.49 -22.84
C LYS A 37 -22.42 -34.61 -21.89
N ARG A 38 -21.79 -35.79 -21.77
CA ARG A 38 -20.57 -35.95 -20.95
C ARG A 38 -19.41 -35.13 -21.51
N GLU A 39 -19.28 -35.04 -22.83
CA GLU A 39 -18.29 -34.14 -23.44
C GLU A 39 -18.66 -32.68 -23.26
N PHE A 40 -19.94 -32.31 -23.31
CA PHE A 40 -20.40 -30.94 -23.04
C PHE A 40 -20.09 -30.52 -21.61
N TYR A 41 -20.40 -31.36 -20.61
CA TYR A 41 -20.03 -31.11 -19.21
C TYR A 41 -18.52 -31.14 -19.00
N ARG A 42 -17.78 -32.04 -19.67
CA ARG A 42 -16.31 -32.10 -19.57
C ARG A 42 -15.66 -30.86 -20.18
N LYS A 43 -16.12 -30.41 -21.36
CA LYS A 43 -15.65 -29.19 -22.03
C LYS A 43 -16.05 -27.95 -21.23
N GLY A 44 -17.28 -27.90 -20.71
CA GLY A 44 -17.76 -26.82 -19.85
C GLY A 44 -17.01 -26.73 -18.51
N MET A 45 -16.73 -27.86 -17.86
CA MET A 45 -15.93 -27.93 -16.64
C MET A 45 -14.47 -27.56 -16.91
N GLN A 46 -13.89 -27.98 -18.04
CA GLN A 46 -12.55 -27.59 -18.46
C GLN A 46 -12.46 -26.09 -18.75
N LEU A 47 -13.46 -25.51 -19.42
CA LEU A 47 -13.60 -24.07 -19.66
C LEU A 47 -13.76 -23.30 -18.33
N PHE A 48 -14.58 -23.80 -17.40
CA PHE A 48 -14.76 -23.20 -16.07
C PHE A 48 -13.48 -23.26 -15.23
N LEU A 49 -12.75 -24.38 -15.26
CA LEU A 49 -11.45 -24.51 -14.60
C LEU A 49 -10.43 -23.52 -15.19
N SER A 50 -10.36 -23.36 -16.52
CA SER A 50 -9.49 -22.35 -17.14
C SER A 50 -9.92 -20.92 -16.84
N ILE A 51 -11.22 -20.62 -16.85
CA ILE A 51 -11.72 -19.24 -16.68
C ILE A 51 -11.68 -18.80 -15.21
N CYS A 52 -11.93 -19.70 -14.25
CA CYS A 52 -11.99 -19.35 -12.82
C CYS A 52 -10.70 -19.62 -12.06
N LEU A 53 -9.87 -20.59 -12.46
CA LEU A 53 -8.59 -20.89 -11.79
C LEU A 53 -7.40 -20.17 -12.41
N GLU A 54 -7.43 -19.77 -13.69
CA GLU A 54 -6.34 -18.96 -14.25
C GLU A 54 -6.23 -17.54 -13.67
N PRO A 55 -7.32 -16.80 -13.42
CA PRO A 55 -7.21 -15.49 -12.76
C PRO A 55 -6.62 -15.63 -11.36
N LEU A 56 -7.05 -16.66 -10.62
CA LEU A 56 -6.52 -16.95 -9.29
C LEU A 56 -5.07 -17.42 -9.35
N SER A 57 -4.66 -18.27 -10.29
CA SER A 57 -3.27 -18.71 -10.40
C SER A 57 -2.33 -17.58 -10.86
N ARG A 58 -2.80 -16.66 -11.70
CA ARG A 58 -2.07 -15.43 -12.06
C ARG A 58 -1.92 -14.50 -10.87
N LEU A 59 -2.97 -14.33 -10.06
CA LEU A 59 -2.92 -13.53 -8.83
C LEU A 59 -2.02 -14.18 -7.77
N ILE A 60 -2.12 -15.49 -7.57
CA ILE A 60 -1.24 -16.27 -6.68
C ILE A 60 0.21 -16.13 -7.13
N ARG A 61 0.49 -16.28 -8.44
CA ARG A 61 1.84 -16.11 -9.00
C ARG A 61 2.37 -14.68 -8.87
N TYR A 62 1.52 -13.67 -9.02
CA TYR A 62 1.91 -12.27 -8.83
C TYR A 62 2.19 -11.96 -7.36
N CYS A 63 1.32 -12.40 -6.44
CA CYS A 63 1.52 -12.27 -5.00
C CYS A 63 2.80 -12.97 -4.54
N THR A 64 3.06 -14.21 -4.98
CA THR A 64 4.29 -14.93 -4.59
C THR A 64 5.55 -14.24 -5.08
N LEU A 65 5.57 -13.71 -6.32
CA LEU A 65 6.70 -12.92 -6.82
C LEU A 65 6.91 -11.62 -6.03
N SER A 66 5.82 -10.94 -5.64
CA SER A 66 5.90 -9.72 -4.83
C SER A 66 6.41 -9.97 -3.40
N LEU A 67 6.12 -11.14 -2.82
CA LEU A 67 6.64 -11.54 -1.50
C LEU A 67 8.11 -11.96 -1.55
N LEU A 68 8.60 -12.47 -2.68
CA LEU A 68 9.98 -12.95 -2.82
C LEU A 68 11.00 -11.83 -3.11
N ASN A 69 10.55 -10.64 -3.50
CA ASN A 69 11.42 -9.53 -3.90
C ASN A 69 11.51 -8.42 -2.86
N GLN A 70 11.28 -8.72 -1.58
CA GLN A 70 11.36 -7.72 -0.51
C GLN A 70 12.81 -7.53 -0.05
N GLU A 71 13.20 -6.28 0.17
CA GLU A 71 14.50 -5.88 0.70
C GLU A 71 14.31 -5.23 2.07
N LEU A 72 15.13 -5.64 3.05
CA LEU A 72 15.13 -5.05 4.38
C LEU A 72 15.37 -3.55 4.32
N PRO A 73 14.72 -2.75 5.18
CA PRO A 73 15.03 -1.34 5.30
C PRO A 73 16.48 -1.17 5.76
N SER A 74 17.19 -0.22 5.16
CA SER A 74 18.50 0.21 5.64
C SER A 74 18.48 1.71 5.84
N VAL A 75 18.85 2.17 7.03
CA VAL A 75 19.11 3.59 7.30
C VAL A 75 20.55 3.87 6.91
N LEU A 76 20.73 4.73 5.90
CA LEU A 76 22.04 5.11 5.40
C LEU A 76 22.72 6.07 6.39
N PRO A 77 24.06 6.05 6.48
CA PRO A 77 24.80 7.03 7.25
C PRO A 77 24.40 8.47 6.87
N GLY A 78 24.14 9.28 7.87
CA GLY A 78 23.73 10.68 7.74
C GLY A 78 24.50 11.57 8.71
N GLU A 79 24.04 12.81 8.86
CA GLU A 79 24.53 13.71 9.91
C GLU A 79 24.12 13.15 11.28
N GLU A 80 25.11 12.68 12.06
CA GLU A 80 24.87 12.20 13.43
C GLU A 80 24.49 13.34 14.37
N GLU A 81 24.97 14.56 14.08
CA GLU A 81 24.62 15.79 14.79
C GLU A 81 24.09 16.84 13.82
N ILE A 82 22.93 17.40 14.15
CA ILE A 82 22.28 18.49 13.42
C ILE A 82 22.20 19.69 14.34
N ILE A 83 22.69 20.83 13.86
CA ILE A 83 22.69 22.10 14.59
C ILE A 83 21.53 22.96 14.11
N GLY A 84 20.57 23.21 15.01
CA GLY A 84 19.48 24.17 14.84
C GLY A 84 19.81 25.53 15.47
N ILE A 85 19.23 26.59 14.94
CA ILE A 85 19.29 27.94 15.55
C ILE A 85 17.92 28.25 16.13
N ALA A 86 17.86 28.58 17.43
CA ALA A 86 16.61 28.92 18.12
C ALA A 86 15.80 29.98 17.34
N GLY A 87 14.50 29.73 17.19
CA GLY A 87 13.59 30.58 16.42
C GLY A 87 13.59 30.30 14.91
N GLN A 88 14.50 29.48 14.38
CA GLN A 88 14.54 29.10 12.97
C GLN A 88 13.90 27.74 12.70
N ARG A 89 13.83 27.35 11.43
CA ARG A 89 13.41 26.02 10.99
C ARG A 89 14.60 25.08 10.97
N VAL A 90 14.46 23.90 11.56
CA VAL A 90 15.43 22.80 11.44
C VAL A 90 14.76 21.58 10.77
N LYS A 91 15.56 20.77 10.07
CA LYS A 91 15.13 19.55 9.38
C LYS A 91 16.05 18.39 9.74
N LEU A 92 15.48 17.32 10.26
CA LEU A 92 16.18 16.05 10.47
C LEU A 92 15.73 15.10 9.38
N THR A 93 16.64 14.67 8.51
CA THR A 93 16.30 13.82 7.35
C THR A 93 16.91 12.43 7.51
N CYS A 94 16.06 11.41 7.57
CA CYS A 94 16.48 10.02 7.67
C CYS A 94 16.61 9.41 6.26
N ARG A 95 17.83 9.15 5.80
CA ARG A 95 18.06 8.54 4.47
C ARG A 95 17.83 7.04 4.56
N VAL A 96 16.88 6.53 3.78
CA VAL A 96 16.42 5.14 3.89
C VAL A 96 16.35 4.47 2.52
N THR A 97 16.72 3.20 2.46
CA THR A 97 16.55 2.32 1.29
C THR A 97 15.81 1.06 1.69
N GLY A 98 15.31 0.30 0.72
CA GLY A 98 14.57 -0.95 0.91
C GLY A 98 13.36 -1.06 -0.01
N TYR A 99 12.81 -2.26 -0.12
CA TYR A 99 11.68 -2.57 -0.98
C TYR A 99 10.67 -3.51 -0.29
N PRO A 100 9.36 -3.25 -0.32
CA PRO A 100 8.72 -2.00 -0.74
C PRO A 100 9.27 -0.78 0.02
N GLN A 101 9.05 0.42 -0.54
CA GLN A 101 9.62 1.65 0.01
C GLN A 101 9.26 1.81 1.49
N PRO A 102 10.26 1.93 2.39
CA PRO A 102 9.99 1.97 3.83
C PRO A 102 9.25 3.23 4.26
N ALA A 103 8.31 3.08 5.18
CA ALA A 103 7.72 4.20 5.91
C ALA A 103 8.62 4.56 7.10
N VAL A 104 8.77 5.86 7.37
CA VAL A 104 9.63 6.36 8.46
C VAL A 104 8.78 6.91 9.59
N THR A 105 9.11 6.50 10.80
CA THR A 105 8.55 7.02 12.05
C THR A 105 9.65 7.63 12.90
N TRP A 106 9.28 8.62 13.72
CA TRP A 106 10.22 9.35 14.57
C TRP A 106 9.84 9.19 16.04
N ALA A 107 10.85 8.99 16.89
CA ALA A 107 10.69 8.89 18.33
C ALA A 107 11.80 9.66 19.07
N ARG A 108 11.53 10.00 20.32
CA ARG A 108 12.48 10.62 21.25
C ARG A 108 13.00 9.58 22.25
N PRO A 109 14.15 8.93 22.00
CA PRO A 109 14.70 7.92 22.91
C PRO A 109 15.06 8.50 24.29
N ASP A 110 15.39 9.79 24.37
CA ASP A 110 15.61 10.55 25.61
C ASP A 110 14.34 10.75 26.45
N GLN A 111 13.16 10.60 25.83
CA GLN A 111 11.84 10.71 26.47
C GLN A 111 11.12 9.36 26.48
N ALA A 112 11.78 8.31 26.95
CA ALA A 112 11.20 6.95 27.02
C ALA A 112 10.69 6.41 25.67
N ARG A 113 11.37 6.76 24.56
CA ARG A 113 10.99 6.41 23.18
C ARG A 113 9.58 6.87 22.80
N THR A 114 9.13 8.02 23.33
CA THR A 114 7.84 8.58 22.93
C THR A 114 7.83 8.93 21.45
N PRO A 115 6.77 8.56 20.70
CA PRO A 115 6.60 8.99 19.32
C PRO A 115 6.60 10.52 19.21
N VAL A 116 7.22 11.04 18.17
CA VAL A 116 7.19 12.48 17.90
C VAL A 116 5.76 12.88 17.51
N LYS A 117 5.16 13.73 18.34
CA LYS A 117 3.78 14.20 18.23
C LYS A 117 3.63 15.24 17.12
N THR A 118 3.03 14.86 16.00
CA THR A 118 2.67 15.78 14.89
C THR A 118 1.46 16.65 15.18
N GLU A 119 0.76 16.44 16.31
CA GLU A 119 -0.29 17.32 16.82
C GLU A 119 0.24 18.69 17.26
N HIS A 120 1.54 18.80 17.53
CA HIS A 120 2.16 20.08 17.86
C HIS A 120 2.33 20.92 16.59
N PRO A 121 1.79 22.16 16.51
CA PRO A 121 1.77 22.96 15.26
C PRO A 121 3.17 23.28 14.69
N ARG A 122 4.20 23.30 15.55
CA ARG A 122 5.61 23.48 15.17
C ARG A 122 6.25 22.25 14.50
N ILE A 123 5.67 21.07 14.65
CA ILE A 123 6.30 19.79 14.29
C ILE A 123 5.53 19.15 13.13
N GLN A 124 6.24 18.82 12.05
CA GLN A 124 5.68 18.18 10.88
C GLN A 124 6.59 17.07 10.38
N ILE A 125 6.01 15.97 9.89
CA ILE A 125 6.76 14.89 9.22
C ILE A 125 6.37 14.92 7.74
N ILE A 126 7.37 15.13 6.88
CA ILE A 126 7.20 15.19 5.42
C ILE A 126 8.07 14.09 4.81
N GLY A 127 7.44 12.99 4.38
CA GLY A 127 8.17 11.80 3.92
C GLY A 127 9.05 11.22 5.02
N ASN A 128 10.37 11.28 4.82
CA ASN A 128 11.39 10.82 5.77
C ASN A 128 12.07 11.97 6.55
N THR A 129 11.52 13.19 6.46
CA THR A 129 12.07 14.37 7.13
C THR A 129 11.17 14.84 8.27
N LEU A 130 11.73 14.96 9.47
CA LEU A 130 11.13 15.67 10.59
C LEU A 130 11.49 17.15 10.51
N VAL A 131 10.48 18.01 10.49
CA VAL A 131 10.60 19.47 10.43
C VAL A 131 10.10 20.07 11.74
N ILE A 132 10.94 20.90 12.37
CA ILE A 132 10.59 21.65 13.57
C ILE A 132 10.74 23.15 13.27
N SER A 133 9.67 23.92 13.46
CA SER A 133 9.63 25.34 13.10
C SER A 133 8.60 26.12 13.94
N PRO A 134 9.01 27.12 14.74
CA PRO A 134 10.39 27.40 15.15
C PRO A 134 10.95 26.31 16.07
N VAL A 135 12.26 26.08 16.01
CA VAL A 135 12.98 25.24 16.98
C VAL A 135 13.28 26.02 18.26
N VAL A 136 13.10 25.38 19.42
CA VAL A 136 13.40 25.92 20.75
C VAL A 136 14.42 25.03 21.48
N VAL A 137 14.99 25.51 22.58
CA VAL A 137 16.07 24.80 23.29
C VAL A 137 15.57 23.48 23.89
N GLU A 138 14.29 23.40 24.26
CA GLU A 138 13.65 22.18 24.78
C GLU A 138 13.47 21.10 23.70
N ASP A 139 13.58 21.46 22.42
CA ASP A 139 13.58 20.50 21.33
C ASP A 139 14.95 19.79 21.19
N MET A 140 16.01 20.29 21.84
CA MET A 140 17.33 19.65 21.89
C MET A 140 17.22 18.23 22.46
N GLY A 141 18.01 17.32 21.90
CA GLY A 141 18.07 15.95 22.37
C GLY A 141 18.27 14.96 21.24
N LYS A 142 18.12 13.68 21.58
CA LYS A 142 18.23 12.58 20.63
C LYS A 142 16.89 12.33 19.94
N TYR A 143 16.96 12.08 18.64
CA TYR A 143 15.85 11.66 17.81
C TYR A 143 16.22 10.33 17.15
N GLU A 144 15.29 9.38 17.18
CA GLU A 144 15.44 8.09 16.50
C GLU A 144 14.49 8.05 15.31
N CYS A 145 15.01 7.81 14.12
CA CYS A 145 14.19 7.46 12.97
C CYS A 145 14.14 5.94 12.82
N THR A 146 12.95 5.39 12.63
CA THR A 146 12.73 3.97 12.37
C THR A 146 12.08 3.80 11.01
N ALA A 147 12.80 3.18 10.08
CA ALA A 147 12.33 2.77 8.77
C ALA A 147 11.69 1.37 8.87
N HIS A 148 10.48 1.21 8.34
CA HIS A 148 9.75 -0.05 8.39
C HIS A 148 9.15 -0.40 7.03
N ASN A 149 9.22 -1.68 6.67
CA ASN A 149 8.48 -2.27 5.57
C ASN A 149 8.07 -3.72 5.94
N PRO A 150 7.40 -4.48 5.06
CA PRO A 150 7.05 -5.87 5.34
C PRO A 150 8.24 -6.82 5.57
N ALA A 151 9.42 -6.54 5.02
CA ALA A 151 10.62 -7.35 5.23
C ALA A 151 11.25 -7.14 6.61
N GLY A 152 11.03 -5.98 7.24
CA GLY A 152 11.53 -5.73 8.58
C GLY A 152 11.62 -4.25 8.95
N LYS A 153 12.57 -3.94 9.84
CA LYS A 153 12.80 -2.59 10.38
C LYS A 153 14.28 -2.31 10.56
N SER A 154 14.65 -1.04 10.44
CA SER A 154 15.98 -0.53 10.77
C SER A 154 15.84 0.86 11.38
N SER A 155 16.72 1.23 12.31
CA SER A 155 16.69 2.51 13.01
C SER A 155 18.07 3.16 13.10
N ALA A 156 18.08 4.48 13.21
CA ALA A 156 19.26 5.26 13.51
C ALA A 156 18.93 6.43 14.46
N GLU A 157 19.90 6.78 15.30
CA GLU A 157 19.82 7.94 16.19
C GLU A 157 20.50 9.15 15.55
N MET A 158 19.96 10.34 15.83
CA MET A 158 20.49 11.64 15.45
C MET A 158 20.42 12.58 16.65
N LEU A 159 21.44 13.40 16.86
CA LEU A 159 21.48 14.41 17.91
C LEU A 159 21.08 15.76 17.34
N LEU A 160 20.06 16.41 17.91
CA LEU A 160 19.73 17.80 17.63
C LEU A 160 20.35 18.69 18.72
N THR A 161 21.27 19.56 18.34
CA THR A 161 21.77 20.65 19.18
C THR A 161 21.16 21.97 18.74
N VAL A 162 20.79 22.83 19.70
CA VAL A 162 20.15 24.12 19.42
C VAL A 162 21.00 25.24 19.99
N HIS A 163 21.43 26.15 19.11
CA HIS A 163 22.17 27.35 19.48
C HIS A 163 21.27 28.59 19.48
N CYS A 164 21.47 29.46 20.46
CA CYS A 164 20.82 30.76 20.49
C CYS A 164 21.52 31.71 19.48
N LYS A 165 20.73 32.40 18.66
CA LYS A 165 21.23 33.28 17.57
C LYS A 165 22.09 34.44 18.09
N TYR A 166 21.88 34.81 19.35
CA TYR A 166 22.64 35.84 20.06
C TYR A 166 22.88 35.33 21.49
N LEU A 167 24.02 35.67 22.10
CA LEU A 167 24.47 35.31 23.46
C LEU A 167 23.57 35.87 24.60
N LEU A 168 22.30 36.14 24.34
CA LEU A 168 21.31 36.50 25.33
C LEU A 168 20.60 35.20 25.73
N LYS A 169 20.93 34.75 26.95
CA LYS A 169 20.46 33.54 27.62
C LYS A 169 19.11 33.02 27.08
N CYS A 170 19.19 31.85 26.46
CA CYS A 170 18.22 30.82 26.76
C CYS A 170 18.32 30.51 28.28
#